data_AF-A0A7X9CKH9-F1
#
_entry.id   AF-A0A7X9CKH9-F1
#
_cell.length_a   1.000
_cell.length_b   1.000
_cell.length_c   1.000
_cell.angle_alpha   90.00
_cell.angle_beta   90.00
_cell.angle_gamma   90.00
#
_symmetry.space_group_name_H-M   'P 1'
#
loop_
_entity.id
_entity.type
_entity.pdbx_description
1 polymer ?
#
loop_
_entity_poly.entity_id
_entity_poly.type
_entity_poly.pdbx_seq_one_letter_code
_entity_poly.pdbx_strand_id
1 'polypeptide(L)' 'MKKILFIDRDGTLILEPEDEQIDSLGKLEFYPGVFQYLSRIAAELEYELVMVTNQDGLGTDSFPEETFWPAHNKI' A
#
# COMPACT_ATOMS: atom_id res chain seq x y z
N MET A 1 -6.78 6.77 -25.11
CA MET A 1 -6.35 5.66 -24.23
C MET A 1 -6.25 6.20 -22.82
N LYS A 2 -6.75 5.48 -21.80
CA LYS A 2 -6.58 5.89 -20.40
C LYS A 2 -5.14 5.60 -19.96
N LYS A 3 -4.48 6.54 -19.29
CA LYS A 3 -3.15 6.34 -18.70
C LYS A 3 -3.35 5.78 -17.30
N ILE A 4 -2.58 4.75 -16.93
CA ILE A 4 -2.66 4.11 -15.62
C ILE A 4 -1.32 4.33 -14.92
N LEU A 5 -1.38 4.71 -13.64
CA LEU A 5 -0.23 4.70 -12.75
C LEU A 5 -0.38 3.49 -11.81
N PHE A 6 0.44 2.48 -12.01
CA PHE A 6 0.56 1.34 -11.10
C PHE A 6 1.48 1.72 -9.95
N ILE A 7 1.00 1.55 -8.73
CA ILE A 7 1.67 2.02 -7.51
C ILE A 7 1.84 0.81 -6.60
N ASP A 8 3.07 0.55 -6.20
CA ASP A 8 3.37 -0.44 -5.18
C ASP A 8 2.91 0.04 -3.78
N ARG A 9 2.69 -0.87 -2.85
CA ARG A 9 2.21 -0.56 -1.49
C ARG A 9 3.36 -0.42 -0.50
N ASP A 10 4.06 -1.51 -0.25
CA ASP A 10 5.10 -1.62 0.78
C ASP A 10 6.41 -1.06 0.22
N GLY A 11 7.12 -0.23 0.98
CA GLY A 11 8.31 0.47 0.49
C GLY A 11 8.03 1.61 -0.51
N THR A 12 6.76 1.88 -0.83
CA THR A 12 6.34 2.96 -1.74
C THR A 12 5.34 3.92 -1.10
N LEU A 13 4.18 3.43 -0.67
CA LEU A 13 3.16 4.25 0.03
C LEU A 13 3.40 4.25 1.54
N ILE A 14 3.77 3.09 2.07
CA ILE A 14 4.04 2.83 3.48
C ILE A 14 5.44 2.23 3.66
N LEU A 15 6.04 2.41 4.84
CA LEU A 15 7.32 1.80 5.17
C LEU A 15 7.17 0.28 5.23
N GLU A 16 8.11 -0.41 4.59
CA GLU A 16 8.21 -1.87 4.66
C GLU A 16 8.93 -2.27 5.96
N PRO A 17 8.35 -3.18 6.77
CA PRO A 17 8.99 -3.67 7.99
C PRO A 17 10.05 -4.72 7.66
N GLU A 18 10.93 -5.04 8.62
CA GLU A 18 12.01 -6.04 8.42
C GLU A 18 11.48 -7.44 8.10
N ASP A 19 10.27 -7.79 8.57
CA ASP A 19 9.62 -9.07 8.29
C ASP A 19 8.71 -9.03 7.05
N GLU A 20 8.71 -7.91 6.31
CA GLU A 20 7.95 -7.70 5.06
C GLU A 20 6.42 -7.90 5.21
N GLN A 21 5.90 -7.94 6.44
CA GLN A 21 4.49 -8.20 6.72
C GLN A 21 3.84 -7.11 7.57
N ILE A 22 2.97 -6.33 6.92
CA ILE A 22 2.07 -5.38 7.60
C ILE A 22 0.82 -6.14 8.10
N ASP A 23 0.99 -6.87 9.20
CA ASP A 23 -0.03 -7.72 9.85
C ASP A 23 -0.79 -7.04 11.00
N SER A 24 -0.53 -5.75 11.23
CA SER A 24 -1.12 -5.00 12.33
C SER A 24 -1.05 -3.51 12.08
N LEU A 25 -1.97 -2.75 12.69
CA LEU A 25 -1.97 -1.28 12.62
C LEU A 25 -0.72 -0.64 13.23
N GLY A 26 -0.03 -1.35 14.13
CA GLY A 26 1.20 -0.86 14.77
C GLY A 26 2.40 -0.82 13.81
N LYS A 27 2.36 -1.60 12.73
CA LYS A 27 3.39 -1.60 11.68
C LYS A 27 3.07 -0.62 10.53
N LEU A 28 1.87 -0.04 10.50
CA LEU A 28 1.44 0.86 9.42
C LEU A 28 2.05 2.26 9.61
N GLU A 29 3.10 2.57 8.85
CA GLU A 29 3.72 3.88 8.81
C GLU A 29 3.77 4.42 7.37
N PHE A 30 3.26 5.63 7.14
CA PHE A 30 3.25 6.24 5.81
C PHE A 30 4.53 7.03 5.54
N TYR A 31 5.02 7.00 4.29
CA TYR A 31 6.14 7.86 3.90
C TYR A 31 5.79 9.34 4.07
N PRO A 32 6.73 10.19 4.55
CA PRO A 32 6.51 11.62 4.66
C PRO A 32 6.06 12.24 3.33
N GLY A 33 4.92 12.93 3.35
CA GLY A 33 4.37 13.62 2.17
C GLY A 33 3.61 12.74 1.17
N VAL A 34 3.45 11.43 1.42
CA VAL A 34 2.75 10.51 0.50
C VAL A 34 1.35 11.04 0.13
N PHE A 35 0.56 11.47 1.11
CA PHE A 35 -0.78 12.01 0.87
C PHE A 35 -0.77 13.29 0.05
N GLN A 36 0.19 14.18 0.29
CA GLN A 36 0.31 15.44 -0.44
C GLN A 36 0.61 15.17 -1.91
N TYR A 37 1.63 14.36 -2.19
CA TYR A 37 2.06 14.13 -3.58
C TYR A 37 1.11 13.19 -4.33
N LEU A 38 0.55 12.17 -3.67
CA LEU A 38 -0.45 11.31 -4.29
C LEU A 38 -1.73 12.08 -4.63
N SER A 39 -2.18 12.98 -3.73
CA SER A 39 -3.31 13.89 -4.02
C SER A 39 -3.01 14.82 -5.20
N ARG A 40 -1.79 15.34 -5.31
CA ARG A 40 -1.39 16.17 -6.46
C ARG A 40 -1.35 15.38 -7.75
N ILE A 41 -0.82 14.15 -7.75
CA ILE A 41 -0.86 13.25 -8.90
C ILE A 41 -2.31 13.03 -9.35
N ALA A 42 -3.21 12.72 -8.41
CA ALA A 42 -4.61 12.46 -8.70
C ALA A 42 -5.37 13.70 -9.24
N ALA A 43 -5.02 14.90 -8.78
CA ALA A 43 -5.72 16.13 -9.14
C ALA A 43 -5.12 16.85 -10.35
N GLU A 44 -3.80 16.78 -10.54
CA GLU A 44 -3.06 17.56 -11.53
C GLU A 44 -2.71 16.73 -12.79
N LEU A 45 -2.72 15.39 -12.70
CA LEU A 45 -2.34 14.50 -13.81
C LEU A 45 -3.49 13.59 -14.24
N GLU A 46 -3.50 13.22 -15.52
CA GLU A 46 -4.53 12.37 -16.11
C GLU A 46 -4.21 10.87 -15.97
N TYR A 47 -4.03 10.38 -14.74
CA TYR A 47 -3.81 8.96 -14.44
C TYR A 47 -4.99 8.35 -13.68
N GLU A 48 -5.36 7.13 -14.05
CA GLU A 48 -6.12 6.23 -13.17
C GLU A 48 -5.13 5.52 -12.25
N LEU A 49 -5.34 5.62 -10.94
CA LEU A 49 -4.41 5.07 -9.95
C LEU A 49 -4.81 3.63 -9.63
N VAL A 50 -3.86 2.70 -9.74
CA VAL A 50 -4.06 1.30 -9.40
C VAL A 50 -2.96 0.88 -8.45
N MET A 51 -3.34 0.49 -7.23
CA MET A 51 -2.40 -0.14 -6.30
C MET A 51 -2.18 -1.59 -6.70
N VAL A 52 -0.93 -2.03 -6.72
CA VAL A 52 -0.52 -3.42 -6.96
C VAL A 52 0.44 -3.81 -5.85
N THR A 53 0.32 -5.01 -5.31
CA THR A 53 1.21 -5.45 -4.24
C THR A 53 1.29 -6.97 -4.22
N ASN A 54 2.48 -7.49 -3.98
CA ASN A 54 2.69 -8.90 -3.65
C ASN A 54 2.68 -9.03 -2.13
N GLN A 55 1.96 -10.03 -1.62
CA GLN A 55 1.83 -10.27 -0.18
C GLN A 55 2.17 -11.72 0.09
N ASP A 56 3.46 -11.97 0.30
CA ASP A 56 3.99 -13.32 0.40
C ASP A 56 3.40 -14.03 1.63
N GLY A 57 2.82 -15.21 1.38
CA GLY A 57 2.17 -16.01 2.42
C GLY A 57 0.76 -15.53 2.82
N LEU A 58 0.20 -14.50 2.20
CA LEU A 58 -1.18 -14.05 2.50
C LEU A 58 -2.18 -15.19 2.30
N GLY A 59 -3.00 -15.43 3.33
CA GLY A 59 -3.99 -16.51 3.36
C GLY A 59 -3.44 -17.85 3.89
N THR A 60 -2.20 -17.87 4.37
CA THR A 60 -1.60 -19.02 5.06
C THR A 60 -1.46 -18.77 6.56
N ASP A 61 -1.05 -19.78 7.32
CA ASP A 61 -0.82 -19.67 8.77
C ASP A 61 0.28 -18.65 9.12
N SER A 62 1.23 -18.38 8.20
CA SER A 62 2.28 -17.39 8.43
C SER A 62 1.83 -15.96 8.19
N PHE A 63 0.77 -15.74 7.40
CA PHE A 63 0.19 -14.41 7.17
C PHE A 63 -1.33 -14.51 6.92
N PRO A 64 -2.14 -14.67 7.99
CA PRO A 64 -3.59 -14.82 7.85
C PRO A 64 -4.27 -13.58 7.27
N GLU A 65 -5.30 -13.74 6.45
CA GLU A 65 -6.02 -12.61 5.84
C GLU A 65 -6.58 -11.61 6.87
N GLU A 66 -7.06 -12.11 8.01
CA GLU A 66 -7.62 -11.28 9.09
C GLU A 66 -6.62 -10.32 9.75
N THR A 67 -5.32 -10.59 9.65
CA THR A 67 -4.27 -9.70 10.15
C THR A 67 -3.85 -8.67 9.09
N PHE A 68 -3.94 -9.04 7.81
CA PHE A 68 -3.68 -8.17 6.66
C PHE A 68 -4.75 -7.09 6.45
N TRP A 69 -6.04 -7.47 6.36
CA TRP A 69 -7.13 -6.57 5.97
C TRP A 69 -7.26 -5.31 6.84
N PRO A 70 -7.10 -5.36 8.18
CA PRO A 70 -7.19 -4.17 9.01
C PRO A 70 -6.22 -3.05 8.63
N ALA A 71 -4.97 -3.40 8.29
CA ALA A 71 -3.97 -2.42 7.88
C ALA A 71 -4.14 -2.01 6.41
N HIS A 72 -4.41 -2.96 5.52
CA HIS A 72 -4.65 -2.68 4.10
C HIS A 72 -5.80 -1.68 3.88
N ASN A 73 -6.90 -1.80 4.64
CA ASN A 73 -8.06 -0.92 4.53
C ASN A 73 -7.85 0.52 5.06
N LYS A 74 -6.65 0.85 5.54
CA LYS A 74 -6.29 2.21 5.99
C LYS A 74 -5.45 2.98 4.97
N ILE A 75 -5.13 2.37 3.84
CA ILE A 75 -4.39 2.95 2.73
C ILE A 75 -5.38 3.51 1.71
#